data_AF-A0A943CAY7-F1
#
_entry.id   AF-A0A943CAY7-F1
#
_cell.length_a   1.000
_cell.length_b   1.000
_cell.length_c   1.000
_cell.angle_alpha   90.00
_cell.angle_beta   90.00
_cell.angle_gamma   90.00
#
_symmetry.space_group_name_H-M   'P 1'
#
loop_
_entity.id
_entity.type
_entity.pdbx_description
1 polymer ?
#
loop_
_entity_poly.entity_id
_entity_poly.type
_entity_poly.pdbx_seq_one_letter_code
_entity_poly.pdbx_strand_id
1 'polypeptide(L)'
;MKSLSVEIDNLYYSTIEQQICSFFDMGETNTNMKKTECAEDCYGRCTIHGSKKMGKFSIHIIKLKNGKYRLVANCCDLYCVC
;
A
#
# COMPACT_ATOMS: atom_id res chain seq x y z
N MET A 1 8.82 -11.20 -9.49
CA MET A 1 8.29 -10.40 -8.37
C MET A 1 6.92 -9.87 -8.76
N LYS A 2 5.92 -9.94 -7.87
CA LYS A 2 4.60 -9.34 -8.13
C LYS A 2 4.63 -7.88 -7.69
N SER A 3 4.19 -6.97 -8.57
CA SER A 3 4.08 -5.54 -8.30
C SER A 3 2.64 -5.09 -8.52
N LEU A 4 2.14 -4.26 -7.60
CA LEU A 4 0.88 -3.55 -7.74
C LEU A 4 1.14 -2.22 -8.45
N SER A 5 0.30 -1.87 -9.41
CA SER A 5 0.26 -0.53 -10.02
C SER A 5 -1.21 -0.14 -10.22
N VAL A 6 -1.70 0.81 -9.42
CA VAL A 6 -3.10 1.22 -9.42
C VAL A 6 -3.24 2.73 -9.26
N GLU A 7 -4.31 3.31 -9.82
CA GLU A 7 -4.69 4.70 -9.52
C GLU A 7 -5.45 4.76 -8.19
N ILE A 8 -5.11 5.74 -7.36
CA ILE A 8 -5.78 6.03 -6.09
C ILE A 8 -6.20 7.50 -6.05
N ASP A 9 -7.34 7.75 -5.41
CA ASP A 9 -7.94 9.10 -5.36
C ASP A 9 -7.39 9.96 -4.21
N ASN A 10 -6.69 9.37 -3.23
CA ASN A 10 -6.11 10.07 -2.09
C ASN A 10 -4.86 9.35 -1.56
N LEU A 11 -4.10 10.03 -0.70
CA LEU A 11 -2.85 9.53 -0.12
C LEU A 11 -3.01 8.98 1.29
N TYR A 12 -4.23 8.64 1.72
CA TYR A 12 -4.43 8.07 3.04
C TYR A 12 -3.75 6.70 3.13
N TYR A 13 -3.00 6.48 4.21
CA TYR A 13 -2.36 5.18 4.47
C TYR A 13 -3.37 4.04 4.40
N SER A 14 -4.59 4.25 4.91
CA SER A 14 -5.66 3.26 4.82
C SER A 14 -6.01 2.87 3.38
N THR A 15 -6.01 3.82 2.44
CA THR A 15 -6.28 3.55 1.03
C THR A 15 -5.12 2.78 0.40
N ILE A 16 -3.88 3.17 0.69
CA ILE A 16 -2.68 2.46 0.20
C ILE A 16 -2.64 1.02 0.72
N GLU A 17 -2.84 0.83 2.03
CA GLU A 17 -2.83 -0.50 2.65
C GLU A 17 -3.96 -1.39 2.12
N GLN A 18 -5.16 -0.85 1.92
CA GLN A 18 -6.28 -1.60 1.35
C GLN A 18 -5.96 -2.12 -0.06
N GLN A 19 -5.40 -1.27 -0.92
CA GLN A 19 -5.03 -1.68 -2.27
C GLN A 19 -3.95 -2.78 -2.26
N ILE A 20 -2.94 -2.65 -1.39
CA ILE A 20 -1.88 -3.65 -1.26
C ILE A 20 -2.42 -4.95 -0.67
N CYS A 21 -3.17 -4.89 0.43
CA CYS A 21 -3.75 -6.08 1.06
C CYS A 21 -4.70 -6.84 0.14
N SER A 22 -5.51 -6.13 -0.63
CA SER A 22 -6.40 -6.73 -1.63
C SER A 22 -5.60 -7.47 -2.70
N PHE A 23 -4.57 -6.83 -3.28
CA PHE A 23 -3.76 -7.42 -4.35
C PHE A 23 -2.94 -8.65 -3.90
N PHE A 24 -2.41 -8.65 -2.68
CA PHE A 24 -1.60 -9.76 -2.15
C PHE A 24 -2.40 -10.80 -1.34
N ASP A 25 -3.73 -10.67 -1.28
CA ASP A 25 -4.64 -11.48 -0.45
C ASP A 25 -4.11 -11.59 0.99
N MET A 26 -3.88 -10.44 1.61
CA MET A 26 -3.36 -10.35 2.98
C MET A 26 -4.48 -10.36 4.03
N GLY A 27 -5.74 -10.32 3.60
CA GLY A 27 -6.90 -10.22 4.49
C GLY A 27 -7.21 -8.77 4.86
N GLU A 28 -7.84 -8.58 6.02
CA GLU A 28 -8.21 -7.27 6.54
C GLU A 28 -7.00 -6.56 7.12
N THR A 29 -6.86 -5.26 6.83
CA THR A 29 -5.82 -4.41 7.42
C THR A 29 -6.17 -4.09 8.87
N ASN A 30 -5.24 -4.34 9.79
CA ASN A 30 -5.45 -4.02 11.21
C ASN A 30 -5.20 -2.53 11.55
N THR A 31 -4.86 -1.73 10.54
CA THR A 31 -4.34 -0.39 10.77
C THR A 31 -5.45 0.63 11.04
N ASN A 32 -5.52 1.12 12.28
CA ASN A 32 -6.37 2.24 12.68
C ASN A 32 -5.85 3.62 12.20
N MET A 33 -4.86 3.67 11.30
CA MET A 33 -4.20 4.90 10.84
C MET A 33 -5.00 5.64 9.75
N LYS A 34 -6.30 5.84 9.97
CA LYS A 34 -7.20 6.53 9.03
C LYS A 34 -6.83 8.00 8.74
N LYS A 35 -5.88 8.59 9.48
CA LYS A 35 -5.58 10.02 9.41
C LYS A 35 -4.14 10.36 9.00
N THR A 36 -3.30 9.36 8.75
CA THR A 36 -1.95 9.63 8.27
C THR A 36 -2.00 9.65 6.75
N GLU A 37 -1.51 10.73 6.15
CA GLU A 37 -1.34 10.88 4.70
C GLU A 37 0.12 10.63 4.33
N CYS A 38 0.36 9.95 3.22
CA CYS A 38 1.68 9.91 2.61
C CYS A 38 2.00 11.27 1.96
N ALA A 39 3.28 11.64 1.93
CA ALA A 39 3.72 12.77 1.12
C ALA A 39 3.55 12.47 -0.38
N GLU A 40 3.22 13.50 -1.15
CA GLU A 40 3.24 13.43 -2.62
C GLU A 40 4.66 13.06 -3.11
N ASP A 41 4.73 12.34 -4.24
CA ASP A 41 6.00 11.94 -4.88
C ASP A 41 7.01 11.24 -3.95
N CYS A 42 6.48 10.48 -2.99
CA CYS A 42 7.28 9.77 -2.00
C CYS A 42 7.67 8.38 -2.49
N TYR A 43 8.93 8.02 -2.24
CA TYR A 43 9.41 6.65 -2.21
C TYR A 43 9.63 6.23 -0.76
N GLY A 44 8.98 5.14 -0.35
CA GLY A 44 9.03 4.68 1.03
C GLY A 44 9.01 3.17 1.15
N ARG A 45 9.39 2.67 2.33
CA ARG A 45 9.15 1.27 2.70
C ARG A 45 8.13 1.25 3.82
N CYS A 46 7.12 0.40 3.69
CA CYS A 46 6.13 0.18 4.72
C CYS A 46 6.02 -1.32 5.04
N THR A 47 5.71 -1.62 6.29
CA THR A 47 5.31 -2.96 6.71
C THR A 47 3.80 -2.97 6.86
N ILE A 48 3.13 -3.90 6.20
CA ILE A 48 1.69 -4.02 6.23
C ILE A 48 1.33 -5.33 6.93
N HIS A 49 0.41 -5.22 7.89
CA HIS A 49 -0.11 -6.34 8.66
C HIS A 49 -1.56 -6.58 8.28
N GLY A 50 -1.78 -7.58 7.43
CA GLY A 50 -3.11 -8.12 7.16
C GLY A 50 -3.45 -9.28 8.08
N SER A 51 -4.72 -9.61 8.21
CA SER A 51 -5.21 -10.70 9.06
C SER A 51 -4.73 -12.10 8.63
N LYS A 52 -4.37 -12.29 7.36
CA LYS A 52 -3.84 -13.56 6.82
C LYS A 52 -2.33 -13.54 6.60
N LYS A 53 -1.78 -12.40 6.20
CA LYS A 53 -0.37 -12.25 5.81
C LYS A 53 0.18 -10.91 6.29
N MET A 54 1.48 -10.88 6.56
CA MET A 54 2.22 -9.65 6.78
C MET A 54 3.35 -9.54 5.76
N GLY A 55 3.74 -8.33 5.39
CA GLY A 55 4.79 -8.14 4.40
C GLY A 55 5.42 -6.77 4.43
N LYS A 56 6.61 -6.69 3.83
CA LYS A 56 7.31 -5.43 3.60
C LYS A 56 7.15 -5.03 2.14
N PHE A 57 6.79 -3.78 1.93
CA PHE A 57 6.54 -3.23 0.60
C PHE A 57 7.36 -1.98 0.40
N SER A 58 7.95 -1.85 -0.79
CA SER A 58 8.45 -0.58 -1.26
C SER A 58 7.33 0.08 -2.06
N ILE A 59 6.89 1.25 -1.60
CA ILE A 59 5.84 2.04 -2.24
C ILE A 59 6.46 3.23 -2.95
N HIS A 60 5.88 3.56 -4.10
CA HIS A 60 6.17 4.76 -4.85
C HIS A 60 4.83 5.37 -5.26
N ILE A 61 4.66 6.64 -4.91
CA ILE A 61 3.46 7.42 -5.21
C ILE A 61 3.86 8.45 -6.26
N ILE A 62 3.08 8.55 -7.32
CA ILE A 62 3.34 9.50 -8.42
C ILE A 62 2.09 10.35 -8.62
N LYS A 63 2.22 11.67 -8.57
CA LYS A 63 1.11 12.58 -8.91
C LYS A 63 0.84 12.58 -10.42
N LEU A 64 -0.42 12.38 -10.80
CA LEU A 64 -0.85 12.36 -12.19
C LEU A 64 -1.44 13.71 -12.59
N LYS A 65 -1.37 14.04 -13.90
CA LYS A 65 -1.89 15.31 -14.45
C LYS A 65 -3.41 15.50 -14.27
N ASN A 66 -4.14 14.42 -14.01
CA ASN A 66 -5.59 14.43 -13.76
C ASN A 66 -5.96 14.73 -12.29
N GLY A 67 -4.97 15.03 -11.43
CA GLY A 67 -5.19 15.28 -10.00
C GLY A 67 -5.30 14.02 -9.15
N LYS A 68 -5.17 12.82 -9.74
CA LYS A 68 -5.08 11.55 -9.02
C LYS A 68 -3.63 11.16 -8.75
N TYR A 69 -3.45 10.04 -8.06
CA TYR A 69 -2.13 9.48 -7.78
C TYR A 69 -2.02 8.06 -8.33
N ARG A 70 -0.82 7.67 -8.73
CA ARG A 70 -0.48 6.28 -9.05
C ARG A 70 0.30 5.69 -7.90
N LEU A 71 -0.25 4.64 -7.30
CA LEU A 71 0.44 3.80 -6.33
C LEU A 71 1.13 2.65 -7.04
N VAL A 72 2.45 2.58 -6.89
CA VAL A 72 3.25 1.42 -7.27
C VAL A 72 3.76 0.77 -5.99
N ALA A 73 3.43 -0.49 -5.75
CA ALA A 73 3.91 -1.22 -4.59
C ALA A 73 4.61 -2.52 -5.00
N ASN A 74 5.85 -2.67 -4.56
CA ASN A 74 6.66 -3.85 -4.79
C ASN A 74 6.80 -4.64 -3.50
N CYS A 75 6.43 -5.92 -3.53
CA CYS A 75 6.65 -6.81 -2.41
C CYS A 75 8.14 -7.12 -2.26
N CYS A 76 8.71 -6.74 -1.11
CA CYS A 76 10.07 -7.09 -0.72
C CYS A 76 10.07 -8.46 -0.04
N ASP A 77 9.18 -8.64 0.93
CA ASP A 77 9.01 -9.87 1.70
C ASP A 77 7.52 -10.08 2.03
N LEU A 78 7.05 -11.34 2.03
CA LEU A 78 5.69 -11.71 2.38
C LEU A 78 5.68 -12.99 3.23
N TYR A 79 4.95 -12.96 4.33
CA TYR A 79 4.87 -14.04 5.32
C TYR A 79 3.41 -14.33 5.64
N CYS A 80 3.06 -15.59 5.83
CA CYS A 80 1.75 -15.97 6.39
C CYS A 80 1.74 -15.70 7.89
N VAL A 81 0.60 -15.22 8.41
CA VAL A 81 0.33 -15.16 9.84
C VAL A 81 -0.23 -16.53 10.23
N CYS A 82 0.47 -17.27 11.09
CA CYS A 82 0.03 -18.57 11.62
C CYS A 82 -1.11 -18.42 12.63
#